data_AF-A0A7C3TYS7-F1
#
_entry.id   AF-A0A7C3TYS7-F1
#
_cell.length_a   1.000
_cell.length_b   1.000
_cell.length_c   1.000
_cell.angle_alpha   90.00
_cell.angle_beta   90.00
_cell.angle_gamma   90.00
#
_symmetry.space_group_name_H-M   'P 1'
#
loop_
_entity.id
_entity.type
_entity.pdbx_description
1 polymer ?
#
loop_
_entity_poly.entity_id
_entity_poly.type
_entity_poly.pdbx_seq_one_letter_code
_entity_poly.pdbx_strand_id
1 'polypeptide(L)' 'MKTISVLVLILLTAAASLNVRLSHDNRKGYAYVISGPSVEEVIEADQQMRRYLKSLAPKKGIGPAPAKGAAGPIPGKR' A
#
# COMPACT_ATOMS: atom_id res chain seq x y z
N MET A 1 15.96 41.04 11.30
CA MET A 1 16.61 39.73 11.54
C MET A 1 15.68 38.68 12.18
N LYS A 2 14.77 39.04 13.10
CA LYS A 2 13.84 38.08 13.75
C LYS A 2 12.87 37.33 12.81
N THR A 3 12.44 37.95 11.71
CA THR A 3 11.48 37.35 10.74
C THR A 3 12.08 36.24 9.89
N ILE A 4 13.39 36.29 9.62
CA ILE A 4 14.09 35.28 8.80
C ILE A 4 14.21 33.97 9.58
N SER A 5 14.47 34.04 10.89
CA SER A 5 14.55 32.85 11.75
C SER A 5 13.23 32.09 11.86
N VAL A 6 12.10 32.79 11.85
CA VAL A 6 10.76 32.16 11.88
C VAL A 6 10.46 31.45 10.56
N LEU A 7 10.83 32.07 9.42
CA LEU A 7 10.69 31.47 8.09
C LEU A 7 11.50 30.18 7.95
N VAL A 8 12.75 30.17 8.44
CA VAL A 8 13.61 28.98 8.43
C VAL A 8 13.03 27.87 9.31
N LEU A 9 12.44 28.21 10.46
CA LEU A 9 11.83 27.25 11.36
C LEU A 9 10.62 26.55 10.72
N ILE A 10 9.75 27.30 10.03
CA ILE A 10 8.59 26.76 9.32
C ILE A 10 9.03 25.83 8.18
N LEU A 11 10.07 26.23 7.43
CA LEU A 11 10.65 25.41 6.37
C LEU A 11 11.25 24.09 6.91
N LEU A 12 11.88 24.12 8.08
CA LEU A 12 12.42 22.92 8.72
C LEU A 12 11.32 21.99 9.24
N THR A 13 10.24 22.51 9.82
CA THR A 13 9.14 21.67 10.32
C THR A 13 8.34 21.01 9.20
N ALA A 14 8.23 21.65 8.03
CA ALA A 14 7.59 21.06 6.86
C ALA A 14 8.40 19.91 6.24
N ALA A 15 9.68 19.79 6.57
CA ALA A 15 10.56 18.73 6.07
C ALA A 15 10.46 17.41 6.87
N ALA A 16 9.62 17.35 7.91
CA ALA A 16 9.32 16.10 8.59
C ALA A 16 8.45 15.21 7.68
N SER A 17 9.11 14.54 6.74
CA SER A 17 8.42 13.74 5.72
C SER A 17 8.16 12.32 6.20
N LEU A 18 6.99 11.80 5.84
CA LEU A 18 6.68 10.38 5.94
C LEU A 18 7.65 9.57 5.05
N ASN A 19 8.37 8.63 5.66
CA ASN A 19 9.35 7.77 5.01
C ASN A 19 8.87 6.32 5.04
N VAL A 20 8.85 5.67 3.88
CA VAL A 20 8.43 4.28 3.74
C VAL A 20 9.53 3.48 3.05
N ARG A 21 10.13 2.54 3.78
CA ARG A 21 11.12 1.60 3.26
C ARG A 21 10.49 0.25 3.03
N LEU A 22 10.38 -0.15 1.76
CA LEU A 22 9.93 -1.48 1.35
C LEU A 22 11.14 -2.35 1.02
N SER A 23 11.19 -3.54 1.60
CA SER A 23 12.18 -4.57 1.34
C SER A 23 11.47 -5.83 0.86
N HIS A 24 11.99 -6.47 -0.18
CA HIS A 24 11.48 -7.74 -0.67
C HIS A 24 12.58 -8.80 -0.57
N ASP A 25 12.28 -9.89 0.14
CA ASP A 25 13.15 -11.05 0.23
C ASP A 25 12.40 -12.25 -0.38
N ASN A 26 12.99 -12.90 -1.38
CA ASN A 26 12.39 -14.07 -2.06
C ASN A 26 12.02 -15.22 -1.10
N ARG A 27 12.67 -15.32 0.06
CA ARG A 27 12.39 -16.36 1.08
C ARG A 27 11.40 -15.92 2.14
N LYS A 28 11.31 -14.61 2.44
CA LYS A 28 10.54 -14.07 3.57
C LYS A 28 9.35 -13.21 3.15
N GLY A 29 9.21 -12.91 1.86
CA GLY A 29 8.16 -12.05 1.31
C GLY A 29 8.48 -10.56 1.41
N TYR A 30 7.44 -9.73 1.35
CA TYR A 30 7.55 -8.28 1.49
C TYR A 30 7.59 -7.89 2.98
N ALA A 31 8.56 -7.05 3.34
CA ALA A 31 8.65 -6.40 4.63
C ALA A 31 8.75 -4.89 4.43
N TYR A 32 8.14 -4.10 5.31
CA TYR A 32 8.21 -2.64 5.20
C TYR A 32 8.33 -1.98 6.56
N VAL A 33 8.94 -0.79 6.57
CA VAL A 33 9.07 0.09 7.73
C VAL A 33 8.53 1.46 7.34
N ILE A 34 7.64 2.01 8.18
CA ILE A 34 7.07 3.35 8.01
C ILE A 34 7.55 4.21 9.17
N SER A 35 8.03 5.40 8.88
CA SER A 35 8.48 6.37 9.87
C SER A 35 7.93 7.74 9.48
N GLY A 36 7.31 8.44 10.41
CA GLY A 36 6.70 9.74 10.14
C GLY A 36 6.61 10.58 11.41
N PRO A 37 6.27 11.88 11.28
CA PRO A 37 6.16 12.79 12.40
C PRO A 37 4.91 12.56 13.26
N SER A 38 3.85 12.00 12.69
CA SER A 38 2.56 11.74 13.35
C SER A 38 2.21 10.25 13.31
N VAL A 39 1.60 9.77 14.40
CA VAL A 39 1.12 8.39 14.52
C VAL A 39 -0.05 8.14 13.56
N GLU A 40 -0.93 9.14 13.38
CA GLU A 40 -2.06 9.08 12.46
C GLU A 40 -1.59 8.85 11.02
N GLU A 41 -0.58 9.60 10.57
CA GLU A 41 0.02 9.44 9.24
C GLU A 41 0.65 8.06 9.05
N VAL A 42 1.34 7.56 10.07
CA VAL A 42 1.95 6.23 10.05
C VAL A 42 0.88 5.14 9.95
N ILE A 43 -0.24 5.27 10.67
CA ILE A 43 -1.35 4.31 10.63
C ILE A 43 -2.04 4.34 9.26
N GLU A 44 -2.30 5.53 8.71
CA GLU A 44 -2.90 5.64 7.38
C GLU A 44 -2.01 5.02 6.31
N ALA A 45 -0.71 5.31 6.37
CA ALA A 45 0.29 4.74 5.47
C ALA A 45 0.40 3.21 5.62
N ASP A 46 0.29 2.67 6.84
CA ASP A 46 0.25 1.22 7.09
C ASP A 46 -0.99 0.58 6.44
N GLN A 47 -2.16 1.20 6.59
CA GLN A 47 -3.38 0.73 5.94
C GLN A 47 -3.27 0.70 4.42
N GLN A 48 -2.69 1.74 3.82
CA GLN A 48 -2.43 1.80 2.39
C GLN A 48 -1.41 0.74 1.94
N MET A 49 -0.32 0.56 2.69
CA MET A 49 0.71 -0.43 2.38
C MET A 49 0.17 -1.86 2.43
N ARG A 50 -0.68 -2.19 3.41
CA ARG A 50 -1.36 -3.49 3.46
C ARG A 50 -2.26 -3.74 2.26
N ARG A 51 -3.00 -2.72 1.82
CA ARG A 51 -3.85 -2.84 0.61
C ARG A 51 -3.00 -3.06 -0.64
N TYR A 52 -1.86 -2.35 -0.74
CA TYR A 52 -0.90 -2.50 -1.83
C TYR A 52 -0.26 -3.90 -1.84
N LEU A 53 0.21 -4.40 -0.70
CA LEU A 53 0.78 -5.75 -0.65
C LEU A 53 -0.24 -6.85 -0.95
N LYS A 54 -1.51 -6.65 -0.57
CA LYS A 54 -2.61 -7.56 -0.94
C LYS A 54 -2.90 -7.56 -2.45
N SER A 55 -2.71 -6.43 -3.14
CA SER A 55 -2.88 -6.39 -4.60
C SER A 55 -1.70 -7.03 -5.33
N LEU A 56 -0.49 -6.98 -4.74
CA LEU A 56 0.70 -7.65 -5.27
C LEU A 56 0.73 -9.16 -5.01
N ALA A 57 0.10 -9.63 -3.94
CA ALA A 57 -0.01 -11.06 -3.69
C ALA A 57 -0.82 -11.71 -4.82
N PRO A 58 -0.26 -12.69 -5.57
CA PRO A 58 -1.03 -13.38 -6.59
C PRO A 58 -2.24 -14.02 -5.91
N LYS A 59 -3.45 -13.77 -6.45
CA LYS A 59 -4.67 -14.44 -6.01
C LYS A 59 -4.44 -15.95 -6.10
N LYS A 60 -4.10 -16.57 -4.96
CA LYS A 60 -4.01 -18.02 -4.80
C LYS A 60 -5.43 -18.55 -4.94
N GLY A 61 -5.84 -18.80 -6.18
CA GLY A 61 -7.24 -19.04 -6.55
C GLY A 61 -7.55 -18.94 -8.04
N ILE A 62 -6.61 -18.47 -8.88
CA ILE A 62 -6.68 -18.79 -10.31
C ILE A 62 -6.19 -20.23 -10.46
N GLY A 63 -7.07 -21.21 -10.21
CA GLY A 63 -7.03 -22.45 -10.97
C GLY A 63 -6.96 -22.12 -12.47
N PRO A 64 -6.54 -23.05 -13.35
CA PRO A 64 -6.32 -22.75 -14.77
C PRO A 64 -7.48 -21.91 -15.29
N ALA A 65 -7.14 -20.82 -15.99
CA ALA A 65 -8.06 -19.80 -16.48
C ALA A 65 -9.41 -20.44 -16.87
N PRO A 66 -10.56 -19.84 -16.49
CA PRO A 66 -11.85 -20.41 -16.88
C PRO A 66 -11.80 -20.65 -18.38
N ALA A 67 -11.91 -21.92 -18.78
CA ALA A 67 -11.93 -22.28 -20.18
C ALA A 67 -12.99 -21.40 -20.82
N LYS A 68 -12.57 -20.63 -21.83
CA LYS A 68 -13.42 -19.76 -22.64
C LYS A 68 -14.47 -20.68 -23.30
N GLY A 69 -15.59 -20.92 -22.61
CA GLY A 69 -16.51 -21.99 -22.98
C GLY A 69 -17.48 -22.48 -21.90
N ALA A 70 -17.50 -21.91 -20.69
CA ALA A 70 -18.61 -22.16 -19.76
C ALA A 70 -19.88 -21.50 -20.30
N ALA A 71 -20.63 -22.27 -21.09
CA ALA A 71 -21.98 -21.96 -21.52
C ALA A 71 -22.81 -21.50 -20.30
N GLY A 72 -23.42 -20.33 -20.41
CA GLY A 72 -24.34 -19.83 -19.39
C GLY A 72 -25.46 -20.84 -19.13
N PRO A 73 -26.10 -20.79 -17.95
CA PRO A 73 -27.22 -21.68 -17.64
C PRO A 73 -28.36 -21.43 -18.63
N ILE A 74 -28.73 -22.47 -19.37
CA ILE A 74 -29.92 -22.50 -20.23
C ILE A 74 -31.15 -22.40 -19.31
N PRO A 75 -32.01 -21.37 -19.43
CA PRO A 75 -33.24 -21.33 -18.67
C PRO A 75 -34.26 -22.25 -19.35
N GLY A 76 -34.70 -23.28 -18.62
CA GLY A 76 -35.92 -24.03 -18.94
C GLY A 76 -35.70 -25.51 -19.21
N LYS A 77 -36.12 -26.32 -18.23
CA LYS A 77 -36.98 -27.51 -18.44
C LYS A 77 -37.31 -28.17 -17.09
N ARG A 78 -38.47 -27.81 -16.54
CA ARG A 78 -39.52 -28.76 -16.13
C ARG A 78 -40.79 -27.99 -15.84
#